data_AF-A0A1X7SNF0-F1
#
_entry.id   AF-A0A1X7SNF0-F1
#
_cell.length_a   1.000
_cell.length_b   1.000
_cell.length_c   1.000
_cell.angle_alpha   90.00
_cell.angle_beta   90.00
_cell.angle_gamma   90.00
#
_symmetry.space_group_name_H-M   'P 1'
#
loop_
_entity.id
_entity.type
_entity.pdbx_description
1 polymer ?
#
loop_
_entity_poly.entity_id
_entity_poly.type
_entity_poly.pdbx_seq_one_letter_code
_entity_poly.pdbx_strand_id
1 'polypeptide(L)'
;MKNDVTFTCTTVIREILIGVDIRTVHNIGTGRNLYPKFEVWAPTNDDDVYTRVMSVEIRLTPDNFTTNGQYRFTLPTPLNVSSGYRIGVYQPPDDRSVNRKNTTT
;
A
#
# COMPACT_ATOMS: atom_id res chain seq x y z
N MET A 1 -4.78 1.44 -11.84
CA MET A 1 -5.02 1.56 -10.39
C MET A 1 -5.93 2.75 -10.16
N LYS A 2 -6.78 2.75 -9.13
CA LYS A 2 -7.76 3.83 -8.91
C LYS A 2 -7.28 4.91 -7.93
N ASN A 3 -6.20 4.64 -7.18
CA ASN A 3 -5.62 5.48 -6.14
C ASN A 3 -4.08 5.33 -6.13
N ASP A 4 -3.41 5.77 -7.19
CA ASP A 4 -1.95 5.85 -7.28
C ASP A 4 -1.45 7.30 -7.24
N VAL A 5 -0.26 7.50 -6.68
CA VAL A 5 0.47 8.76 -6.67
C VAL A 5 1.67 8.64 -7.59
N THR A 6 1.86 9.62 -8.46
CA THR A 6 2.99 9.68 -9.39
C THR A 6 4.10 10.55 -8.82
N PHE A 7 5.33 10.04 -8.85
CA PHE A 7 6.51 10.83 -8.51
C PHE A 7 6.89 11.75 -9.68
N THR A 8 7.22 13.00 -9.38
CA THR A 8 7.63 14.01 -10.37
C THR A 8 9.12 14.32 -10.34
N CYS A 9 9.87 13.71 -9.42
CA CYS A 9 11.29 13.93 -9.23
C CYS A 9 12.00 12.65 -8.75
N THR A 10 13.33 12.66 -8.82
CA THR A 10 14.16 11.59 -8.27
C THR A 10 14.31 11.75 -6.77
N THR A 11 13.98 10.70 -6.02
CA THR A 11 14.09 10.68 -4.56
C THR A 11 14.29 9.27 -4.02
N VAL A 12 14.68 9.16 -2.75
CA VAL A 12 14.83 7.89 -2.04
C VAL A 12 13.72 7.77 -1.00
N ILE A 13 12.84 6.79 -1.18
CA ILE A 13 11.78 6.49 -0.24
C ILE A 13 12.31 5.52 0.80
N ARG A 14 12.19 5.89 2.07
CA ARG A 14 12.53 5.05 3.23
C ARG A 14 11.33 4.76 4.10
N GLU A 15 10.39 5.67 4.11
CA GLU A 15 9.20 5.61 4.94
C GLU A 15 7.99 6.03 4.13
N ILE A 16 6.85 5.42 4.46
CA ILE A 16 5.55 5.76 3.89
C ILE A 16 4.61 6.03 5.06
N LEU A 17 3.91 7.17 5.01
CA LEU A 17 2.80 7.46 5.91
C LEU A 17 1.52 6.87 5.35
N ILE A 18 0.83 6.09 6.17
CA ILE A 18 -0.33 5.32 5.75
C ILE A 18 -1.47 5.54 6.74
N GLY A 19 -2.59 6.08 6.24
CA GLY A 19 -3.85 6.06 6.97
C GLY A 19 -4.44 4.65 7.00
N VAL A 20 -4.71 4.12 8.19
CA VAL A 20 -5.32 2.81 8.42
C VAL A 20 -6.66 3.03 9.12
N ASP A 21 -7.73 2.60 8.46
CA ASP A 21 -9.05 2.39 9.06
C ASP A 21 -9.20 0.88 9.29
N ILE A 22 -9.01 0.47 10.55
CA ILE A 22 -9.17 -0.90 11.02
C ILE A 22 -10.66 -1.14 11.19
N ARG A 23 -11.24 -1.97 10.32
CA ARG A 23 -12.58 -2.47 10.55
C ARG A 23 -12.44 -3.71 11.41
N THR A 24 -13.10 -3.71 12.57
CA THR A 24 -13.22 -4.89 13.43
C THR A 24 -13.57 -6.10 12.57
N VAL A 25 -12.70 -7.11 12.59
CA VAL A 25 -12.91 -8.38 11.90
C VAL A 25 -14.09 -9.08 12.58
N HIS A 26 -15.31 -8.74 12.18
CA HIS A 26 -16.45 -9.59 12.52
C HIS A 26 -16.41 -10.76 11.56
N ASN A 27 -15.68 -11.80 11.97
CA ASN A 27 -15.91 -13.23 11.71
C ASN A 27 -14.57 -13.98 11.90
N ILE A 28 -14.30 -14.37 13.14
CA ILE A 28 -13.43 -15.51 13.45
C ILE A 28 -14.09 -16.72 12.77
N GLY A 29 -13.56 -17.15 11.63
CA GLY A 29 -14.02 -18.37 10.93
C GLY A 29 -14.08 -18.34 9.40
N THR A 30 -13.88 -17.20 8.71
CA THR A 30 -14.11 -17.11 7.24
C THR A 30 -12.87 -17.05 6.33
N GLY A 31 -11.65 -17.21 6.84
CA GLY A 31 -10.45 -17.31 5.99
C GLY A 31 -9.95 -16.00 5.36
N ARG A 32 -10.19 -14.85 6.00
CA ARG A 32 -9.65 -13.55 5.59
C ARG A 32 -8.15 -13.42 5.88
N ASN A 33 -7.32 -13.94 4.98
CA ASN A 33 -5.85 -14.00 5.13
C ASN A 33 -5.08 -13.05 4.18
N LEU A 34 -5.76 -12.13 3.47
CA LEU A 34 -5.10 -11.21 2.55
C LEU A 34 -4.89 -9.84 3.18
N TYR A 35 -3.62 -9.45 3.25
CA TYR A 35 -3.19 -8.14 3.73
C TYR A 35 -3.14 -7.14 2.58
N PRO A 36 -3.46 -5.85 2.84
CA PRO A 36 -3.17 -4.81 1.87
C PRO A 36 -1.67 -4.77 1.57
N LYS A 37 -1.33 -4.43 0.33
CA LYS A 37 0.07 -4.31 -0.10
C LYS A 37 0.31 -2.90 -0.61
N PHE A 38 1.51 -2.36 -0.38
CA PHE A 38 1.95 -1.25 -1.23
C PHE A 38 2.69 -1.85 -2.41
N GLU A 39 2.49 -1.24 -3.57
CA GLU A 39 3.22 -1.59 -4.77
C GLU A 39 3.80 -0.33 -5.39
N VAL A 40 5.04 -0.44 -5.86
CA VAL A 40 5.66 0.61 -6.67
C VAL A 40 5.91 0.07 -8.07
N TRP A 41 5.61 0.93 -9.03
CA TRP A 41 5.57 0.63 -10.43
C TRP A 41 6.46 1.63 -11.17
N ALA A 42 7.43 1.13 -11.93
CA ALA A 42 8.27 1.93 -12.80
C ALA A 42 7.61 2.02 -14.19
N PRO A 43 7.59 3.20 -14.83
CA PRO A 43 7.14 3.33 -16.21
C PRO A 43 8.08 2.54 -17.14
N THR A 44 7.54 1.97 -18.20
CA THR A 44 8.35 1.39 -19.28
C THR A 44 8.53 2.42 -20.40
N ASN A 45 9.11 1.99 -21.52
CA ASN A 45 9.24 2.83 -22.71
C ASN A 45 7.92 2.98 -23.48
N ASP A 46 6.89 2.21 -23.12
CA ASP A 46 5.58 2.25 -23.75
C ASP A 46 4.62 3.09 -22.90
N ASP A 47 3.79 3.89 -23.57
CA ASP A 47 2.81 4.75 -22.91
C ASP A 47 1.84 3.93 -22.04
N ASP A 48 1.61 4.41 -20.81
CA ASP A 48 0.75 3.79 -19.81
C ASP A 48 1.10 2.35 -19.40
N VAL A 49 2.27 1.86 -19.77
CA VAL A 49 2.77 0.54 -19.36
C VAL A 49 3.72 0.68 -18.18
N TYR A 50 3.51 -0.17 -17.18
CA TYR A 50 4.24 -0.13 -15.93
C TYR A 50 4.70 -1.52 -15.49
N THR A 51 5.92 -1.60 -14.97
CA THR A 51 6.49 -2.81 -14.37
C THR A 51 6.55 -2.66 -12.86
N ARG A 52 6.04 -3.64 -12.12
CA ARG A 52 6.11 -3.64 -10.65
C ARG A 52 7.55 -3.89 -10.20
N VAL A 53 8.11 -2.93 -9.48
CA VAL A 53 9.49 -3.00 -8.94
C VAL A 53 9.50 -3.33 -7.45
N MET A 54 8.38 -3.15 -6.75
CA MET A 54 8.26 -3.47 -5.33
C MET A 54 6.82 -3.85 -4.98
N SER A 55 6.69 -4.81 -4.06
CA SER A 55 5.41 -5.21 -3.45
C SER A 55 5.68 -5.63 -2.02
N VAL A 56 5.16 -4.89 -1.04
CA VAL A 56 5.33 -5.23 0.38
C VAL A 56 3.97 -5.35 1.04
N GLU A 57 3.78 -6.46 1.74
CA GLU A 57 2.59 -6.73 2.53
C GLU A 57 2.58 -5.87 3.79
N ILE A 58 1.48 -5.16 4.00
CA ILE A 58 1.23 -4.40 5.22
C ILE A 58 0.51 -5.35 6.17
N ARG A 59 1.28 -6.12 6.93
CA ARG A 59 0.74 -7.06 7.92
C ARG A 59 0.16 -6.28 9.09
N LEU A 60 -1.16 -6.36 9.21
CA LEU A 60 -1.93 -5.81 10.32
C LEU A 60 -1.83 -6.82 11.47
N THR A 61 -0.77 -6.74 12.26
CA THR A 61 -0.74 -7.45 13.53
C THR A 61 -1.34 -6.56 14.62
N PRO A 62 -2.01 -7.13 15.63
CA PRO A 62 -2.42 -6.38 16.81
C PRO A 62 -1.28 -5.57 17.43
N ASP A 63 -0.04 -6.03 17.29
CA ASP A 63 1.14 -5.37 17.84
C ASP A 63 1.56 -4.09 17.09
N ASN A 64 1.17 -3.94 15.82
CA ASN A 64 1.66 -2.85 14.97
C ASN A 64 0.58 -1.81 14.61
N PHE A 65 -0.69 -2.20 14.61
CA PHE A 65 -1.82 -1.32 14.27
C PHE A 65 -2.97 -1.58 15.24
N THR A 66 -2.94 -0.95 16.41
CA THR A 66 -3.93 -1.17 17.49
C THR A 66 -5.17 -0.29 17.36
N THR A 67 -5.10 0.80 16.58
CA THR A 67 -6.17 1.80 16.46
C THR A 67 -6.28 2.38 15.05
N ASN A 68 -7.42 2.99 14.72
CA ASN A 68 -7.52 3.81 13.52
C ASN A 68 -6.54 4.98 13.61
N GLY A 69 -5.81 5.27 12.53
CA GLY A 69 -4.83 6.35 12.54
C GLY A 69 -3.86 6.35 11.39
N GLN A 70 -2.94 7.31 11.41
CA GLN A 70 -1.80 7.33 10.49
C GLN A 70 -0.59 6.64 11.13
N TYR A 71 0.05 5.80 10.35
CA TYR A 71 1.22 5.04 10.78
C TYR A 71 2.37 5.26 9.81
N ARG A 72 3.58 5.35 10.37
CA ARG A 72 4.82 5.35 9.59
C ARG A 72 5.25 3.92 9.36
N PHE A 73 5.36 3.54 8.10
CA PHE A 73 5.88 2.25 7.69
C PHE A 73 7.27 2.45 7.09
N THR A 74 8.29 1.93 7.76
CA THR A 74 9.66 1.91 7.24
C THR A 74 9.81 0.77 6.24
N LEU A 75 10.31 1.09 5.06
CA LEU A 75 10.56 0.10 4.02
C LEU A 75 11.73 -0.81 4.43
N PRO A 76 11.63 -2.14 4.21
CA PRO A 76 12.73 -3.06 4.51
C PRO A 76 13.97 -2.76 3.68
N THR A 77 13.77 -2.24 2.46
CA THR A 77 14.83 -1.76 1.58
C THR A 77 14.44 -0.38 1.08
N PRO A 78 15.29 0.66 1.26
CA PRO A 78 15.07 1.96 0.65
C PRO A 78 14.87 1.83 -0.87
N LEU A 79 13.91 2.55 -1.42
CA LEU A 79 13.60 2.51 -2.84
C LEU A 79 14.00 3.82 -3.52
N ASN A 80 14.87 3.75 -4.51
CA ASN A 80 15.16 4.87 -5.39
C ASN A 80 14.04 4.96 -6.43
N VAL A 81 13.35 6.10 -6.48
CA VAL A 81 12.32 6.39 -7.46
C VAL A 81 12.73 7.57 -8.32
N SER A 82 12.21 7.60 -9.55
CA SER A 82 12.42 8.69 -10.50
C SER A 82 11.07 9.23 -10.98
N SER A 83 11.09 10.32 -11.73
CA SER A 83 9.90 10.86 -12.39
C SER A 83 9.16 9.77 -13.17
N GLY A 84 7.83 9.74 -13.05
CA GLY A 84 6.95 8.77 -13.70
C GLY A 84 6.72 7.48 -12.91
N TYR A 85 7.50 7.21 -11.85
CA TYR A 85 7.19 6.09 -10.96
C TYR A 85 5.82 6.33 -10.29
N ARG A 86 5.10 5.24 -10.04
CA ARG A 86 3.79 5.27 -9.38
C ARG A 86 3.81 4.41 -8.13
N ILE A 87 3.24 4.92 -7.04
CA ILE A 87 2.98 4.17 -5.81
C ILE A 87 1.48 4.03 -5.59
N GLY A 88 1.03 2.82 -5.30
CA GLY A 88 -0.37 2.53 -5.03
C GLY A 88 -0.53 1.56 -3.87
N VAL A 89 -1.71 1.58 -3.27
CA VAL A 89 -2.12 0.57 -2.29
C VAL A 89 -3.02 -0.43 -2.99
N TYR A 90 -2.58 -1.69 -3.04
CA TYR A 90 -3.44 -2.80 -3.40
C TYR A 90 -4.31 -3.16 -2.20
N GLN A 91 -5.62 -3.02 -2.38
CA GLN A 91 -6.62 -3.49 -1.42
C GLN A 91 -7.23 -4.79 -1.98
N PRO A 92 -7.17 -5.89 -1.24
CA PRO A 92 -7.87 -7.12 -1.64
C PRO A 92 -9.39 -6.88 -1.75
N PRO A 93 -10.11 -7.73 -2.48
CA PRO A 93 -11.58 -7.71 -2.54
C PRO A 93 -12.23 -7.79 -1.15
N ASP A 94 -13.36 -7.12 -0.92
CA ASP A 94 -14.01 -6.94 0.40
C ASP A 94 -14.38 -8.26 1.12
N ASP A 95 -14.58 -9.35 0.38
CA ASP A 95 -14.82 -10.70 0.90
C ASP A 95 -13.56 -11.40 1.42
N ARG A 96 -12.37 -10.89 1.06
CA ARG A 96 -11.06 -11.45 1.43
C ARG A 96 -10.11 -10.46 2.10
N SER A 97 -10.43 -9.16 2.10
CA SER A 97 -9.64 -8.09 2.72
C SER A 97 -9.96 -7.93 4.20
N VAL A 98 -8.92 -7.69 4.99
CA VAL A 98 -9.06 -7.40 6.42
C VAL A 98 -9.53 -5.95 6.66
N ASN A 99 -9.18 -4.98 5.78
CA ASN A 99 -9.43 -3.54 5.99
C ASN A 99 -9.91 -2.79 4.72
N ARG A 100 -10.57 -1.63 4.91
CA ARG A 100 -10.99 -0.69 3.87
C ARG A 100 -10.42 0.70 4.15
N LYS A 101 -9.67 1.29 3.20
CA LYS A 101 -9.18 2.66 3.32
C LYS A 101 -10.05 3.61 2.51
N ASN A 102 -10.51 4.69 3.14
CA ASN A 102 -11.13 5.81 2.47
C ASN A 102 -10.08 6.93 2.38
N THR A 103 -9.60 7.24 1.18
CA THR A 103 -8.73 8.40 0.95
C THR A 103 -9.58 9.66 0.95
N THR A 104 -9.15 10.71 1.64
CA THR A 104 -9.70 12.08 1.49
C THR A 104 -8.55 13.00 1.08
N THR A 105 -8.84 13.84 0.09
CA THR A 105 -7.96 14.73 -0.67
C THR A 105 -7.18 15.71 0.19
#